data_AF-A0A7L3RDI2-F1
#
_entry.id   AF-A0A7L3RDI2-F1
#
_cell.length_a   1.000
_cell.length_b   1.000
_cell.length_c   1.000
_cell.angle_alpha   90.00
_cell.angle_beta   90.00
_cell.angle_gamma   90.00
#
_symmetry.space_group_name_H-M   'P 1'
#
loop_
_entity.id
_entity.type
_entity.pdbx_description
1 polymer ?
#
loop_
_entity_poly.entity_id
_entity_poly.type
_entity_poly.pdbx_seq_one_letter_code
_entity_poly.pdbx_strand_id
1 'polypeptide(L)' 'DRAESVVLKVLISFEANDIEKAVQSLDKNGVDLLTKYIYKGFESPSGNSSAVLLQWHEKALADGGLGSIVRILTARKMV' A
#
# COMPACT_ATOMS: atom_id res chain seq x y z
N ASP A 1 10.66 9.66 2.03
CA ASP A 1 10.29 11.08 1.85
C ASP A 1 9.79 11.43 0.44
N ARG A 2 10.65 11.69 -0.57
CA ARG A 2 10.16 12.15 -1.90
C ARG A 2 9.35 11.09 -2.65
N ALA A 3 9.83 9.84 -2.69
CA ALA A 3 9.12 8.73 -3.34
C ALA A 3 7.80 8.41 -2.63
N GLU A 4 7.84 8.36 -1.30
CA GLU A 4 6.67 8.17 -0.44
C GLU A 4 5.59 9.21 -0.70
N SER A 5 5.94 10.51 -0.74
CA SER A 5 4.97 11.57 -1.02
C SER A 5 4.29 11.41 -2.38
N VAL A 6 5.04 10.96 -3.39
CA VAL A 6 4.47 10.69 -4.73
C VAL A 6 3.53 9.49 -4.67
N VAL A 7 3.93 8.39 -4.04
CA VAL A 7 3.09 7.19 -3.90
C VAL A 7 1.81 7.53 -3.13
N LEU A 8 1.90 8.20 -1.98
CA LEU A 8 0.72 8.58 -1.20
C LEU A 8 -0.26 9.44 -2.00
N LYS A 9 0.25 10.40 -2.78
CA LYS A 9 -0.59 11.23 -3.66
C LYS A 9 -1.34 10.39 -4.69
N VAL A 10 -0.67 9.41 -5.29
CA VAL A 10 -1.32 8.47 -6.22
C VAL A 10 -2.39 7.67 -5.48
N LEU A 11 -2.06 7.03 -4.36
CA LEU A 11 -3.02 6.20 -3.60
C LEU A 11 -4.27 6.98 -3.16
N ILE A 12 -4.12 8.24 -2.74
CA ILE A 12 -5.23 9.10 -2.31
C ILE A 12 -6.08 9.58 -3.49
N SER A 13 -5.52 9.64 -4.70
CA SER A 13 -6.25 10.10 -5.90
C SER A 13 -7.15 9.04 -6.53
N PHE A 14 -7.06 7.78 -6.08
CA PHE A 14 -7.88 6.68 -6.59
C PHE A 14 -9.30 6.69 -6.03
N GLU A 15 -10.26 6.36 -6.88
CA GLU A 15 -11.61 6.00 -6.45
C GLU A 15 -11.62 4.58 -5.88
N ALA A 16 -12.40 4.35 -4.81
CA ALA A 16 -12.42 3.08 -4.09
C ALA A 16 -12.75 1.86 -4.98
N ASN A 17 -13.58 2.06 -6.01
CA ASN A 17 -14.00 1.01 -6.94
C ASN A 17 -12.88 0.56 -7.91
N ASP A 18 -11.86 1.38 -8.11
CA ASP A 18 -10.75 1.09 -9.04
C ASP A 18 -9.52 0.50 -8.35
N ILE A 19 -9.47 0.56 -7.01
CA ILE A 19 -8.34 0.05 -6.21
C ILE A 19 -8.10 -1.43 -6.50
N GLU A 20 -9.14 -2.25 -6.52
CA GLU A 20 -9.01 -3.70 -6.71
C GLU A 20 -8.36 -4.04 -8.07
N LYS A 21 -8.83 -3.41 -9.15
CA LYS A 21 -8.27 -3.60 -10.49
C LYS A 21 -6.81 -3.16 -10.57
N ALA A 22 -6.47 -2.05 -9.89
CA ALA A 22 -5.10 -1.56 -9.84
C ALA A 22 -4.17 -2.54 -9.13
N VAL A 23 -4.59 -3.09 -7.98
CA VAL A 23 -3.81 -4.10 -7.25
C VAL A 23 -3.63 -5.36 -8.09
N GLN A 24 -4.68 -5.87 -8.73
CA GLN A 24 -4.62 -7.06 -9.60
C GLN A 24 -3.73 -6.89 -10.84
N SER A 25 -3.42 -5.65 -11.24
CA SER A 25 -2.50 -5.36 -12.34
C SER A 25 -1.02 -5.46 -11.96
N LEU A 26 -0.72 -5.54 -10.66
CA LEU A 26 0.64 -5.65 -10.14
C LEU A 26 1.11 -7.10 -10.15
N ASP A 27 2.42 -7.30 -10.32
CA ASP A 27 3.03 -8.59 -10.03
C ASP A 27 3.23 -8.77 -8.51
N LYS A 28 3.60 -9.99 -8.09
CA LYS A 28 3.80 -10.30 -6.65
C LYS A 28 4.78 -9.35 -5.96
N ASN A 29 5.84 -8.93 -6.66
CA ASN A 29 6.82 -7.99 -6.12
C ASN A 29 6.22 -6.57 -5.99
N GLY A 30 5.40 -6.16 -6.95
CA GLY A 30 4.65 -4.91 -6.93
C GLY A 30 3.67 -4.83 -5.76
N VAL A 31 2.95 -5.91 -5.46
CA VAL A 31 2.05 -5.97 -4.29
C VAL A 31 2.83 -5.87 -2.98
N ASP A 32 3.95 -6.58 -2.86
CA ASP A 32 4.83 -6.45 -1.68
C ASP A 32 5.38 -5.03 -1.51
N LEU A 33 5.74 -4.37 -2.60
CA LEU A 33 6.22 -2.99 -2.59
C LEU A 33 5.10 -2.01 -2.22
N LEU A 34 3.90 -2.20 -2.77
CA LEU A 34 2.70 -1.43 -2.42
C LEU A 34 2.42 -1.54 -0.91
N THR A 35 2.43 -2.76 -0.36
CA THR A 35 2.18 -2.97 1.06
C THR A 35 3.23 -2.27 1.93
N LYS A 36 4.52 -2.20 1.51
CA LYS A 36 5.53 -1.38 2.22
C LYS A 36 5.18 0.10 2.26
N TYR A 37 4.74 0.67 1.13
CA TYR A 37 4.34 2.08 1.07
C TYR A 37 3.05 2.36 1.87
N ILE A 38 2.13 1.40 1.94
CA ILE A 38 0.93 1.51 2.78
C ILE A 38 1.33 1.61 4.26
N TYR A 39 2.19 0.70 4.73
CA TYR A 39 2.68 0.72 6.12
C TYR A 39 3.49 1.97 6.43
N LYS A 40 4.32 2.43 5.48
CA LYS A 40 5.03 3.70 5.62
C LYS A 40 4.07 4.88 5.74
N GLY A 41 3.01 4.89 4.93
CA GLY A 41 1.94 5.89 4.98
C GLY A 41 1.21 5.95 6.31
N PHE A 42 1.06 4.82 7.01
CA PHE A 42 0.48 4.78 8.35
C PHE A 42 1.37 5.40 9.43
N GLU A 43 2.69 5.54 9.20
CA GLU A 43 3.58 6.26 10.13
C GLU A 43 3.34 7.78 10.11
N SER A 44 2.81 8.32 9.01
CA SER A 44 2.57 9.76 8.81
C SER A 44 1.13 10.04 8.34
N PRO A 45 0.12 9.78 9.18
CA PRO A 45 -1.28 10.03 8.81
C PRO A 45 -1.53 11.53 8.60
N SER A 46 -2.23 11.88 7.52
CA SER A 46 -2.59 13.27 7.20
C SER A 46 -3.99 13.35 6.58
N GLY A 47 -4.86 14.16 7.19
CA GLY A 47 -6.26 14.29 6.76
C GLY A 47 -6.97 12.93 6.70
N ASN A 48 -7.59 12.61 5.56
CA ASN A 48 -8.29 11.35 5.32
C ASN A 48 -7.40 10.24 4.72
N SER A 49 -6.07 10.41 4.69
CA SER A 49 -5.17 9.43 4.06
C SER A 49 -5.28 8.03 4.68
N SER A 50 -5.46 7.93 6.01
CA SER A 50 -5.58 6.65 6.71
C SER A 50 -6.79 5.82 6.25
N ALA A 51 -7.92 6.46 5.96
CA ALA A 51 -9.11 5.75 5.49
C ALA A 51 -8.87 5.12 4.12
N VAL A 52 -8.26 5.87 3.20
CA VAL A 52 -7.90 5.38 1.87
C VAL A 52 -6.83 4.27 1.96
N LEU A 53 -5.81 4.46 2.80
CA LEU A 53 -4.76 3.47 3.02
C LEU A 53 -5.30 2.14 3.58
N LEU A 54 -6.35 2.17 4.41
CA LEU A 54 -7.03 0.96 4.89
C LEU A 54 -7.75 0.21 3.75
N GLN A 55 -8.36 0.93 2.80
CA GLN A 55 -8.97 0.31 1.61
C GLN A 55 -7.90 -0.34 0.72
N TRP A 56 -6.78 0.35 0.51
CA TRP A 56 -5.63 -0.21 -0.21
C TRP A 56 -5.06 -1.44 0.50
N HIS A 57 -4.94 -1.39 1.83
CA HIS A 57 -4.47 -2.51 2.64
C HIS A 57 -5.37 -3.73 2.47
N GLU A 58 -6.70 -3.56 2.51
CA GLU A 58 -7.66 -4.66 2.31
C GLU A 58 -7.41 -5.37 0.97
N LYS A 59 -7.27 -4.62 -0.12
CA LYS A 59 -7.09 -5.21 -1.47
C LYS A 59 -5.69 -5.81 -1.66
N ALA A 60 -4.64 -5.15 -1.14
CA ALA A 60 -3.29 -5.70 -1.17
C ALA A 60 -3.16 -7.00 -0.35
N LEU A 61 -3.88 -7.09 0.78
CA LEU A 61 -3.96 -8.33 1.57
C LEU A 61 -4.72 -9.44 0.84
N ALA A 62 -5.80 -9.10 0.13
CA ALA A 62 -6.57 -10.07 -0.65
C ALA A 62 -5.73 -10.71 -1.76
N ASP A 63 -4.88 -9.93 -2.44
CA ASP A 63 -4.03 -10.42 -3.52
C ASP A 63 -2.70 -11.04 -3.01
N GLY A 64 -1.98 -10.33 -2.14
CA GLY A 64 -0.66 -10.74 -1.65
C GLY A 64 -0.69 -11.75 -0.49
N GLY A 65 -1.85 -11.94 0.12
CA GLY A 65 -2.05 -12.79 1.30
C GLY A 65 -1.26 -12.33 2.53
N LEU A 66 -1.37 -13.10 3.62
CA LEU A 66 -0.65 -12.85 4.88
C LEU A 66 0.88 -12.80 4.68
N GLY A 67 1.40 -13.52 3.68
CA GLY A 67 2.84 -13.54 3.38
C GLY A 67 3.41 -12.16 3.03
N SER A 68 2.62 -11.29 2.39
CA SER A 68 3.05 -9.92 2.05
C SER A 68 3.34 -9.08 3.30
N ILE A 69 2.50 -9.21 4.33
CA ILE A 69 2.70 -8.55 5.63
C ILE A 69 3.91 -9.14 6.37
N VAL A 70 4.03 -10.47 6.42
CA VAL A 70 5.16 -11.14 7.09
C VAL A 70 6.50 -10.70 6.50
N ARG A 71 6.58 -10.54 5.17
CA ARG A 71 7.79 -10.05 4.48
C ARG A 71 8.16 -8.62 4.87
N ILE A 72 7.18 -7.77 5.17
CA ILE A 72 7.42 -6.40 5.68
C ILE A 72 7.94 -6.45 7.10
N LEU A 73 7.26 -7.19 7.98
CA LEU A 73 7.65 -7.30 9.39
C LEU A 73 9.05 -7.92 9.55
N THR A 74 9.48 -8.76 8.61
CA THR A 74 10.81 -9.40 8.61
C THR A 74 11.87 -8.60 7.82
N ALA A 75 11.48 -7.53 7.12
CA ALA A 75 12.41 -6.77 6.30
C ALA A 75 13.41 -5.99 7.16
N ARG A 76 14.71 -6.16 6.91
CA ARG A 76 15.77 -5.38 7.58
C ARG A 76 15.90 -3.94 7.09
N LYS A 77 15.33 -3.63 5.93
CA LYS A 77 15.28 -2.28 5.34
C LYS A 77 13.88 -2.05 4.76
N MET A 78 13.26 -0.96 5.21
CA MET A 78 12.00 -0.42 4.66
C MET A 78 12.31 0.55 3.51
N VAL A 79 11.26 0.95 2.78
CA VAL A 79 11.32 1.92 1.66
C VAL A 79 11.75 3.33 2.09
#